data_AF-A0A5E4LBN7-F1
#
_entry.id   AF-A0A5E4LBN7-F1
#
_cell.length_a   1.000
_cell.length_b   1.000
_cell.length_c   1.000
_cell.angle_alpha   90.00
_cell.angle_beta   90.00
_cell.angle_gamma   90.00
#
_symmetry.space_group_name_H-M   'P 1'
#
loop_
_entity.id
_entity.type
_entity.pdbx_description
1 polymer ?
#
loop_
_entity_poly.entity_id
_entity_poly.type
_entity_poly.pdbx_seq_one_letter_code
_entity_poly.pdbx_strand_id
1 'polypeptide(L)'
;MATVFDDFDMETKKKLVVIWKTMDEQDRDHFINQVALSLSVWGSDEKGKDIAVEIIRNMLVDGSKNLADFGLYLEFIDSDELNGKADKFKKAVAVLDGYRFKHGLPSEPNKEFIFNSSK
;
A
#
# COMPACT_ATOMS: atom_id res chain seq x y z
N MET A 1 3.47 21.59 -11.43
CA MET A 1 4.13 20.34 -10.99
C MET A 1 2.99 19.45 -10.56
N ALA A 2 2.60 18.47 -11.38
CA ALA A 2 1.59 17.51 -10.97
C ALA A 2 2.18 16.68 -9.82
N THR A 3 1.43 16.52 -8.74
CA THR A 3 1.83 15.60 -7.66
C THR A 3 1.54 14.17 -8.09
N VAL A 4 2.29 13.20 -7.57
CA VAL A 4 2.09 11.76 -7.86
C VAL A 4 0.64 11.31 -7.54
N PHE A 5 -0.07 12.04 -6.68
CA PHE A 5 -1.48 11.77 -6.34
C PHE A 5 -2.49 12.46 -7.26
N ASP A 6 -2.07 13.32 -8.19
CA ASP A 6 -2.98 14.07 -9.06
C ASP A 6 -3.75 13.13 -9.99
N ASP A 7 -3.14 11.98 -10.33
CA ASP A 7 -3.70 10.95 -11.22
C ASP A 7 -4.83 10.12 -10.58
N PHE A 8 -5.06 10.24 -9.27
CA PHE A 8 -6.22 9.60 -8.65
C PHE A 8 -7.48 10.37 -9.03
N ASP A 9 -8.50 9.66 -9.51
CA ASP A 9 -9.82 10.22 -9.67
C ASP A 9 -10.38 10.70 -8.30
N MET A 10 -11.39 11.56 -8.35
CA MET A 10 -11.95 12.16 -7.13
C MET A 10 -12.62 11.14 -6.20
N GLU A 11 -13.14 10.04 -6.72
CA GLU A 11 -13.75 8.97 -5.92
C GLU A 11 -12.68 8.20 -5.14
N THR A 12 -11.58 7.84 -5.80
CA THR A 12 -10.43 7.16 -5.20
C THR A 12 -9.78 8.02 -4.11
N LYS A 13 -9.61 9.33 -4.36
CA LYS A 13 -9.14 10.29 -3.34
C LYS A 13 -10.07 10.32 -2.12
N LYS A 14 -11.39 10.32 -2.34
CA LYS A 14 -12.37 10.29 -1.24
C LYS A 14 -12.28 8.99 -0.44
N LYS A 15 -12.21 7.83 -1.11
CA LYS A 15 -12.05 6.52 -0.44
C LYS A 15 -10.81 6.49 0.44
N LEU A 16 -9.67 6.93 -0.09
CA LEU A 16 -8.41 7.00 0.66
C LEU A 16 -8.54 7.87 1.92
N VAL A 17 -9.14 9.06 1.79
CA VAL A 17 -9.34 9.96 2.94
C VAL A 17 -10.29 9.36 3.97
N VAL A 18 -11.35 8.68 3.54
CA VAL A 18 -12.28 8.00 4.46
C VAL A 18 -11.55 6.92 5.24
N ILE A 19 -10.86 6.01 4.55
CA ILE A 19 -10.09 4.93 5.19
C ILE A 19 -9.09 5.51 6.19
N TRP A 20 -8.28 6.50 5.77
CA TRP A 20 -7.31 7.15 6.65
C TRP A 20 -7.94 7.69 7.93
N LYS A 21 -9.07 8.39 7.81
CA LYS A 21 -9.78 8.98 8.95
C LYS A 21 -10.43 7.95 9.87
N THR A 22 -10.79 6.78 9.36
CA THR A 22 -11.43 5.72 10.14
C THR A 22 -10.45 4.71 10.74
N MET A 23 -9.22 4.65 10.25
CA MET A 23 -8.16 3.84 10.88
C MET A 23 -7.86 4.33 12.30
N ASP A 24 -7.55 3.39 13.19
CA ASP A 24 -7.01 3.72 14.50
C ASP A 24 -5.56 4.22 14.39
N GLU A 25 -5.02 4.73 15.51
CA GLU A 25 -3.69 5.30 15.55
C GLU A 25 -2.60 4.25 15.25
N GLN A 26 -2.79 3.02 15.74
CA GLN A 26 -1.82 1.94 15.58
C GLN A 26 -1.71 1.51 14.11
N ASP A 27 -2.83 1.38 13.41
CA ASP A 27 -2.86 1.04 11.99
C ASP A 27 -2.25 2.14 11.12
N ARG A 28 -2.48 3.42 11.47
CA ARG A 28 -1.83 4.55 10.79
C ARG A 28 -0.32 4.50 10.95
N ASP A 29 0.16 4.21 12.16
CA ASP A 29 1.58 4.04 12.43
C ASP A 29 2.16 2.87 11.64
N HIS A 30 1.45 1.74 11.58
CA HIS A 30 1.87 0.60 10.78
C HIS A 30 1.96 0.92 9.30
N PHE A 31 1.01 1.67 8.75
CA PHE A 31 1.08 2.14 7.36
C PHE A 31 2.27 3.07 7.13
N ILE A 32 2.44 4.11 7.96
CA ILE A 32 3.54 5.07 7.83
C ILE A 32 4.89 4.35 7.89
N ASN A 33 5.06 3.44 8.83
CA ASN A 33 6.30 2.68 9.00
C ASN A 33 6.57 1.77 7.80
N GLN A 34 5.56 1.07 7.28
CA GLN A 34 5.73 0.23 6.09
C GLN A 34 6.15 1.07 4.87
N VAL A 35 5.49 2.21 4.63
CA VAL A 35 5.84 3.11 3.52
C VAL A 35 7.26 3.66 3.70
N ALA A 36 7.61 4.11 4.90
CA ALA A 36 8.95 4.66 5.20
C ALA A 36 10.05 3.61 5.02
N LEU A 37 9.85 2.39 5.52
CA LEU A 37 10.79 1.29 5.36
C LEU A 37 10.99 0.96 3.88
N SER A 38 9.92 0.84 3.11
CA SER A 38 10.03 0.56 1.68
C SER A 38 10.75 1.65 0.90
N LEU A 39 10.41 2.91 1.14
CA LEU A 39 11.08 4.06 0.51
C LEU A 39 12.56 4.15 0.91
N SER A 40 12.93 3.71 2.11
CA SER A 40 14.35 3.66 2.52
C SER A 40 15.16 2.64 1.71
N VAL A 41 14.50 1.60 1.17
CA VAL A 41 15.15 0.53 0.41
C VAL A 41 15.14 0.82 -1.10
N TRP A 42 13.98 1.09 -1.70
CA TRP A 42 13.89 1.33 -3.15
C TRP A 42 14.14 2.79 -3.55
N GLY A 43 14.16 3.71 -2.58
CA GLY A 43 14.47 5.13 -2.74
C GLY A 43 13.25 6.03 -2.57
N SER A 44 13.47 7.24 -2.08
CA SER A 44 12.45 8.27 -1.85
C SER A 44 12.39 9.33 -2.97
N ASP A 45 12.97 9.01 -4.13
CA ASP A 45 12.85 9.81 -5.35
C ASP A 45 11.43 9.71 -5.94
N GLU A 46 11.15 10.46 -7.00
CA GLU A 46 9.83 10.46 -7.67
C GLU A 46 9.39 9.04 -8.03
N LYS A 47 10.27 8.27 -8.70
CA LYS A 47 10.00 6.87 -9.06
C LYS A 47 9.66 5.97 -7.87
N GLY A 48 10.34 6.13 -6.75
CA GLY A 48 10.05 5.35 -5.55
C GLY A 48 8.72 5.72 -4.90
N LYS A 49 8.31 6.99 -5.02
CA LYS A 49 6.98 7.45 -4.62
C LYS A 49 5.91 6.94 -5.57
N ASP A 50 6.18 6.88 -6.88
CA ASP A 50 5.25 6.33 -7.88
C ASP A 50 4.91 4.87 -7.55
N ILE A 51 5.90 4.05 -7.21
CA ILE A 51 5.69 2.66 -6.76
C ILE A 51 4.79 2.61 -5.52
N ALA A 52 5.03 3.46 -4.52
CA ALA A 52 4.20 3.50 -3.31
C ALA A 52 2.75 3.91 -3.62
N VAL A 53 2.56 4.84 -4.56
CA VAL A 53 1.22 5.28 -5.00
C VAL A 53 0.51 4.18 -5.78
N GLU A 54 1.22 3.42 -6.62
CA GLU A 54 0.64 2.28 -7.33
C GLU A 54 0.16 1.19 -6.37
N ILE A 55 0.96 0.89 -5.34
CA ILE A 55 0.56 -0.05 -4.28
C ILE A 55 -0.73 0.42 -3.60
N ILE A 56 -0.81 1.71 -3.21
CA ILE A 56 -2.02 2.28 -2.61
C ILE A 56 -3.20 2.20 -3.58
N ARG A 57 -2.99 2.44 -4.88
CA ARG A 57 -4.04 2.30 -5.89
C ARG A 57 -4.57 0.88 -5.95
N ASN A 58 -3.68 -0.11 -6.02
CA ASN A 58 -4.04 -1.52 -6.04
C ASN A 58 -4.83 -1.94 -4.79
N MET A 59 -4.43 -1.45 -3.60
CA MET A 59 -5.18 -1.66 -2.36
C MET A 59 -6.61 -1.14 -2.44
N LEU A 60 -6.79 0.07 -2.97
CA LEU A 60 -8.10 0.71 -3.06
C LEU A 60 -9.00 0.04 -4.11
N VAL A 61 -8.41 -0.41 -5.24
CA VAL A 61 -9.13 -1.13 -6.30
C VAL A 61 -9.58 -2.51 -5.83
N ASP A 62 -8.70 -3.22 -5.10
CA ASP A 62 -8.98 -4.54 -4.53
C ASP A 62 -9.89 -4.50 -3.29
N GLY A 63 -10.22 -3.29 -2.80
CA GLY A 63 -11.18 -3.07 -1.73
C GLY A 63 -10.64 -3.27 -0.32
N SER A 64 -9.33 -3.11 -0.12
CA SER A 64 -8.75 -3.05 1.24
C SER A 64 -9.36 -1.87 2.01
N LYS A 65 -9.76 -2.16 3.25
CA LYS A 65 -10.29 -1.16 4.19
C LYS A 65 -9.24 -0.57 5.12
N ASN A 66 -8.00 -1.05 5.06
CA ASN A 66 -6.98 -0.69 6.01
C ASN A 66 -5.64 -0.48 5.31
N LEU A 67 -5.09 0.74 5.40
CA LEU A 67 -3.81 1.02 4.75
C LEU A 67 -2.64 0.27 5.42
N ALA A 68 -2.80 -0.27 6.62
CA ALA A 68 -1.82 -1.17 7.23
C ALA A 68 -1.60 -2.47 6.42
N ASP A 69 -2.47 -2.78 5.44
CA ASP A 69 -2.29 -3.89 4.51
C ASP A 69 -1.21 -3.61 3.45
N PHE A 70 -0.63 -2.40 3.37
CA PHE A 70 0.33 -1.98 2.35
C PHE A 70 1.39 -3.02 2.01
N GLY A 71 2.01 -3.63 3.03
CA GLY A 71 3.03 -4.65 2.86
C GLY A 71 2.60 -5.87 2.04
N LEU A 72 1.32 -6.26 2.11
CA LEU A 72 0.77 -7.40 1.36
C LEU A 72 0.68 -7.11 -0.14
N TYR A 73 0.61 -5.84 -0.52
CA TYR A 73 0.38 -5.46 -1.91
C TYR A 73 1.66 -5.26 -2.71
N LEU A 74 2.83 -5.32 -2.07
CA LEU A 74 4.10 -5.24 -2.80
C LEU A 74 4.28 -6.44 -3.72
N GLU A 75 3.83 -7.63 -3.34
CA GLU A 75 3.99 -8.83 -4.16
C GLU A 75 3.18 -8.80 -5.46
N PHE A 76 2.18 -7.92 -5.54
CA PHE A 76 1.33 -7.77 -6.73
C PHE A 76 1.81 -6.70 -7.72
N ILE A 77 2.93 -6.02 -7.42
CA ILE A 77 3.50 -5.04 -8.35
C ILE A 77 4.25 -5.76 -9.46
N ASP A 78 3.92 -5.43 -10.71
CA ASP A 78 4.61 -5.97 -11.87
C ASP A 78 6.06 -5.49 -11.89
N SER A 79 6.98 -6.40 -12.22
CA SER A 79 8.38 -6.09 -12.42
C SER A 79 8.64 -4.98 -13.44
N ASP A 80 7.76 -4.82 -14.43
CA ASP A 80 7.86 -3.77 -15.45
C ASP A 80 7.62 -2.37 -14.85
N GLU A 81 6.83 -2.26 -13.77
CA GLU A 81 6.56 -1.00 -13.05
C GLU A 81 7.73 -0.58 -12.15
N LEU A 82 8.67 -1.49 -11.87
CA LEU A 82 9.76 -1.27 -10.93
C LEU A 82 10.88 -0.39 -11.51
N ASN A 83 10.82 0.01 -12.78
CA ASN A 83 11.73 1.00 -13.38
C ASN A 83 13.23 0.70 -13.15
N GLY A 84 13.63 -0.58 -13.22
CA GLY A 84 15.01 -1.02 -12.96
C GLY A 84 15.39 -1.12 -11.47
N LYS A 85 14.43 -1.01 -10.56
CA LYS A 85 14.60 -1.16 -9.10
C LYS A 85 14.21 -2.53 -8.57
N ALA A 86 14.03 -3.53 -9.45
CA ALA A 86 13.55 -4.87 -9.11
C ALA A 86 14.29 -5.51 -7.92
N ASP A 87 15.62 -5.45 -7.89
CA ASP A 87 16.40 -6.02 -6.78
C ASP A 87 16.19 -5.29 -5.45
N LYS A 88 16.04 -3.96 -5.49
CA LYS A 88 15.72 -3.18 -4.30
C LYS A 88 14.29 -3.43 -3.84
N PHE A 89 13.38 -3.62 -4.79
CA PHE A 89 11.99 -3.95 -4.50
C PHE A 89 11.87 -5.31 -3.80
N LYS A 90 12.53 -6.35 -4.31
CA LYS A 90 12.61 -7.67 -3.65
C LYS A 90 13.16 -7.57 -2.22
N LYS A 91 14.15 -6.70 -1.99
CA LYS A 91 14.66 -6.43 -0.64
C LYS A 91 13.62 -5.72 0.23
N ALA A 92 12.86 -4.78 -0.32
CA ALA A 92 11.80 -4.09 0.41
C ALA A 92 10.69 -5.06 0.84
N VAL A 93 10.28 -5.99 -0.04
CA VAL A 93 9.34 -7.08 0.30
C VAL A 93 9.83 -7.85 1.52
N ALA A 94 11.06 -8.38 1.47
CA ALA A 94 11.62 -9.15 2.58
C ALA A 94 11.73 -8.35 3.89
N VAL A 95 12.07 -7.05 3.82
CA VAL A 95 12.11 -6.16 4.99
C VAL A 95 10.70 -5.95 5.56
N LEU A 96 9.70 -5.75 4.70
CA LEU A 96 8.32 -5.59 5.12
C LEU A 96 7.76 -6.88 5.72
N ASP A 97 8.05 -8.05 5.17
CA ASP A 97 7.62 -9.32 5.75
C ASP A 97 8.18 -9.51 7.16
N GLY A 98 9.47 -9.19 7.35
CA GLY A 98 10.10 -9.21 8.66
C GLY A 98 9.43 -8.24 9.65
N TYR A 99 9.09 -7.03 9.18
CA TYR A 99 8.35 -6.06 9.97
C TYR A 99 6.94 -6.56 10.34
N ARG A 100 6.18 -7.06 9.36
CA ARG A 100 4.82 -7.58 9.56
C ARG A 100 4.81 -8.74 10.54
N PHE A 101 5.73 -9.69 10.38
CA PHE A 101 5.89 -10.81 11.30
C PHE A 101 6.21 -10.35 12.73
N LYS A 102 7.17 -9.43 12.88
CA LYS A 102 7.58 -8.89 14.19
C LYS A 102 6.44 -8.21 14.93
N HIS A 103 5.55 -7.54 14.20
CA HIS A 103 4.42 -6.79 14.76
C HIS A 103 3.10 -7.56 14.75
N GLY A 104 3.10 -8.82 14.33
CA GLY A 104 1.90 -9.66 14.30
C GLY A 104 0.81 -9.15 13.36
N LEU A 105 1.20 -8.50 12.25
CA LEU A 105 0.26 -7.98 11.26
C LEU A 105 -0.41 -9.11 10.47
N PRO A 106 -1.64 -8.90 9.95
CA PRO A 106 -2.37 -9.91 9.19
C PRO A 106 -1.57 -10.51 8.03
N SER A 107 -1.84 -11.75 7.64
CA SER A 107 -1.25 -12.34 6.43
C SER A 107 -2.11 -12.12 5.18
N GLU A 108 -3.33 -11.62 5.35
CA GLU A 108 -4.31 -11.40 4.29
C GLU A 108 -4.90 -9.98 4.40
N PRO A 109 -5.27 -9.34 3.27
CA PRO A 109 -5.85 -8.00 3.31
C PRO A 109 -7.21 -7.97 4.00
N ASN A 110 -7.48 -6.89 4.72
CA ASN A 110 -8.75 -6.63 5.35
C ASN A 110 -9.78 -6.15 4.31
N LYS A 111 -10.48 -7.10 3.68
CA LYS A 111 -11.54 -6.84 2.68
C LYS A 111 -12.94 -6.87 3.30
N GLU A 112 -13.90 -6.21 2.65
CA GLU A 112 -15.31 -6.40 3.00
C GLU A 112 -15.83 -7.75 2.48
N PHE A 113 -16.54 -8.51 3.32
CA PHE A 113 -17.40 -9.59 2.83
C PHE A 113 -18.54 -8.97 2.02
N ILE A 114 -18.55 -9.16 0.70
CA ILE A 114 -19.72 -8.87 -0.12
C ILE A 114 -20.76 -9.96 0.17
N PHE A 115 -21.70 -9.69 1.08
CA PHE A 115 -22.95 -10.43 1.06
C PHE A 115 -23.68 -10.05 -0.23
N ASN A 116 -23.52 -10.88 -1.27
CA ASN A 116 -24.48 -10.90 -2.38
C ASN A 116 -25.81 -11.36 -1.79
N SER A 117 -26.60 -10.40 -1.31
CA SER A 117 -28.00 -10.62 -1.03
C SER A 117 -28.67 -10.75 -2.38
N SER A 118 -28.71 -11.98 -2.91
CA SER A 118 -29.59 -12.33 -4.02
C SER A 118 -31.02 -11.95 -3.62
N LYS A 119 -31.54 -10.91 -4.28
CA LYS A 119 -32.98 -10.67 -4.36
C LYS A 119 -33.65 -11.78 -5.15
#